data_AF-A0A2N7Z0W1-F1
#
_entry.id   AF-A0A2N7Z0W1-F1
#
_cell.length_a   1.000
_cell.length_b   1.000
_cell.length_c   1.000
_cell.angle_alpha   90.00
_cell.angle_beta   90.00
_cell.angle_gamma   90.00
#
_symmetry.space_group_name_H-M   'P 1'
#
loop_
_entity.id
_entity.type
_entity.pdbx_description
1 polymer ?
#
loop_
_entity_poly.entity_id
_entity_poly.type
_entity_poly.pdbx_seq_one_letter_code
_entity_poly.pdbx_strand_id
1 'polypeptide(L)'
;MRRDMDLIRAIVLKLEAWDKTPSAIFIVTDLENDFPIDGYTSDEILYHYQLIAEKGWVDTAGGSKSYRSFTFRSLTSDGHDFADSVRDDKVWSMTRDGALKAGAFSMDLLGQLAKGLKKNSSKTTRAFRLDRSFAMSADKPDSAKVNGEVIDLWVRRAGSSFQVRDTFRNRSFTGKGGSTSAAKADWINQAVYEANR
;
A
#
# COMPACT_ATOMS: atom_id res chain seq x y z
N MET A 1 2.08 -4.82 26.36
CA MET A 1 1.52 -5.74 25.36
C MET A 1 2.54 -5.94 24.23
N ARG A 2 2.34 -6.89 23.31
CA ARG A 2 3.22 -7.03 22.14
C ARG A 2 2.82 -5.97 21.11
N ARG A 3 3.80 -5.30 20.51
CA ARG A 3 3.53 -4.32 19.44
C ARG A 3 3.00 -5.02 18.19
N ASP A 4 1.85 -4.57 17.73
CA ASP A 4 1.13 -4.94 16.53
C ASP A 4 1.12 -3.78 15.54
N MET A 5 1.65 -4.03 14.35
CA MET A 5 1.81 -3.02 13.31
C MET A 5 0.54 -2.80 12.49
N ASP A 6 -0.30 -3.82 12.34
CA ASP A 6 -1.58 -3.67 11.67
C ASP A 6 -2.50 -2.76 12.50
N LEU A 7 -2.45 -2.89 13.83
CA LEU A 7 -3.15 -1.97 14.73
C LEU A 7 -2.57 -0.55 14.68
N ILE A 8 -1.25 -0.36 14.67
CA ILE A 8 -0.64 0.97 14.52
C ILE A 8 -1.11 1.65 13.23
N ARG A 9 -1.10 0.93 12.11
CA ARG A 9 -1.62 1.42 10.83
C ARG A 9 -3.08 1.85 10.96
N ALA A 10 -3.91 0.99 11.53
CA ALA A 10 -5.34 1.26 11.70
C ALA A 10 -5.57 2.52 12.55
N ILE A 11 -4.85 2.68 13.66
CA ILE A 11 -4.96 3.86 14.53
C ILE A 11 -4.57 5.13 13.77
N VAL A 12 -3.41 5.16 13.11
CA VAL A 12 -2.95 6.38 12.41
C VAL A 12 -3.92 6.78 11.30
N LEU A 13 -4.38 5.84 10.47
CA LEU A 13 -5.33 6.14 9.39
C LEU A 13 -6.69 6.60 9.93
N LYS A 14 -7.13 6.03 11.07
CA LYS A 14 -8.38 6.45 11.71
C LYS A 14 -8.26 7.84 12.33
N LEU A 15 -7.14 8.15 12.99
CA LEU A 15 -6.87 9.49 13.54
C LEU A 15 -6.82 10.55 12.43
N GLU A 16 -6.16 10.24 11.30
CA GLU A 16 -6.12 11.12 10.14
C GLU A 16 -7.52 11.45 9.60
N ALA A 17 -8.40 10.44 9.50
CA ALA A 17 -9.77 10.63 9.07
C ALA A 17 -10.63 11.42 10.08
N TRP A 18 -10.20 11.46 11.35
CA TRP A 18 -10.89 12.14 12.43
C TRP A 18 -10.51 13.63 12.52
N ASP A 19 -9.31 13.98 12.07
CA ASP A 19 -8.77 15.34 12.06
C ASP A 19 -9.48 16.23 11.01
N LYS A 20 -10.68 16.70 11.35
CA LYS A 20 -11.55 17.50 10.48
C LYS A 20 -11.54 18.99 10.81
N THR A 21 -10.98 19.37 11.95
CA THR A 21 -11.05 20.75 12.44
C THR A 21 -9.68 21.17 12.97
N PRO A 22 -9.00 22.09 12.28
CA PRO A 22 -7.68 22.52 12.70
C PRO A 22 -7.67 23.00 14.16
N SER A 23 -6.69 22.54 14.94
CA SER A 23 -6.47 22.90 16.34
C SER A 23 -7.56 22.45 17.33
N ALA A 24 -8.55 21.65 16.91
CA ALA A 24 -9.46 21.02 17.86
C ALA A 24 -8.70 20.00 18.72
N ILE A 25 -9.03 19.92 20.01
CA ILE A 25 -8.49 18.91 20.91
C ILE A 25 -9.60 17.91 21.20
N PHE A 26 -9.40 16.69 20.72
CA PHE A 26 -10.26 15.55 21.02
C PHE A 26 -9.78 14.88 22.30
N ILE A 27 -10.70 14.63 23.21
CA ILE A 27 -10.44 13.89 24.45
C ILE A 27 -11.31 12.63 24.39
N VAL A 28 -10.65 11.48 24.30
CA VAL A 28 -11.32 10.18 24.21
C VAL A 28 -11.27 9.54 25.58
N THR A 29 -12.38 9.57 26.29
CA THR A 29 -12.50 8.97 27.63
C THR A 29 -13.14 7.59 27.60
N ASP A 30 -13.92 7.28 26.57
CA ASP A 30 -14.55 5.99 26.36
C ASP A 30 -14.07 5.39 25.03
N LEU A 31 -12.89 4.76 25.05
CA LEU A 31 -12.27 4.20 23.85
C LEU A 31 -13.15 3.15 23.16
N GLU A 32 -13.96 2.40 23.92
CA GLU A 32 -14.81 1.34 23.37
C GLU A 32 -15.86 1.92 22.43
N ASN A 33 -16.45 3.05 22.80
CA ASN A 33 -17.53 3.67 22.03
C ASN A 33 -17.03 4.76 21.08
N ASP A 34 -16.08 5.58 21.50
CA ASP A 34 -15.63 6.75 20.75
C ASP A 34 -14.57 6.38 19.70
N PHE A 35 -13.77 5.34 19.95
CA PHE A 35 -12.67 4.95 19.05
C PHE A 35 -12.50 3.42 18.87
N PRO A 36 -13.55 2.65 18.56
CA PRO A 36 -13.43 1.20 18.34
C PRO A 36 -12.62 0.84 17.09
N ILE A 37 -11.77 -0.18 17.19
CA ILE A 37 -11.10 -0.80 16.03
C ILE A 37 -11.43 -2.28 16.07
N ASP A 38 -12.08 -2.78 15.01
CA ASP A 38 -12.55 -4.17 14.93
C ASP A 38 -11.41 -5.16 15.18
N GLY A 39 -11.68 -6.14 16.06
CA GLY A 39 -10.73 -7.18 16.43
C GLY A 39 -9.73 -6.80 17.52
N TYR A 40 -9.77 -5.57 18.05
CA TYR A 40 -8.87 -5.11 19.11
C TYR A 40 -9.63 -4.57 20.32
N THR A 41 -9.05 -4.78 21.50
CA THR A 41 -9.57 -4.26 22.76
C THR A 41 -9.14 -2.81 22.99
N SER A 42 -9.87 -2.07 23.82
CA SER A 42 -9.51 -0.69 24.17
C SER A 42 -8.14 -0.56 24.83
N ASP A 43 -7.73 -1.56 25.61
CA ASP A 43 -6.40 -1.57 26.24
C ASP A 43 -5.29 -1.75 25.18
N GLU A 44 -5.52 -2.59 24.15
CA GLU A 44 -4.60 -2.72 23.02
C GLU A 44 -4.52 -1.44 22.20
N ILE A 45 -5.67 -0.82 21.89
CA ILE A 45 -5.73 0.44 21.15
C ILE A 45 -4.96 1.52 21.91
N LEU A 46 -5.21 1.67 23.22
CA LEU A 46 -4.54 2.66 24.05
C LEU A 46 -3.03 2.43 24.11
N TYR A 47 -2.60 1.18 24.30
CA TYR A 47 -1.19 0.84 24.32
C TYR A 47 -0.49 1.22 23.00
N HIS A 48 -1.09 0.92 21.86
CA HIS A 48 -0.50 1.26 20.56
C HIS A 48 -0.56 2.76 20.24
N TYR A 49 -1.61 3.44 20.68
CA TYR A 49 -1.68 4.89 20.63
C TYR A 49 -0.53 5.53 21.42
N GLN A 50 -0.21 5.03 22.62
CA GLN A 50 0.92 5.52 23.41
C GLN A 50 2.25 5.37 22.67
N LEU A 51 2.49 4.24 21.99
CA LEU A 51 3.68 4.05 21.15
C LEU A 51 3.77 5.06 19.98
N ILE A 52 2.63 5.40 19.38
CA ILE A 52 2.53 6.41 18.31
C ILE A 52 2.85 7.80 18.86
N ALA A 53 2.34 8.13 20.06
CA ALA A 53 2.61 9.39 20.75
C ALA A 53 4.08 9.50 21.18
N GLU A 54 4.67 8.45 21.74
CA GLU A 54 6.09 8.38 22.11
C GLU A 54 7.01 8.59 20.91
N LYS A 55 6.60 8.14 19.72
CA LYS A 55 7.34 8.35 18.48
C LYS A 55 7.19 9.78 17.93
N GLY A 56 6.26 10.58 18.45
CA GLY A 56 6.02 11.95 18.00
C GLY A 56 5.21 12.05 16.71
N TRP A 57 4.44 11.03 16.36
CA TRP A 57 3.60 11.02 15.16
C TRP A 57 2.25 11.72 15.34
N VAL A 58 1.85 11.90 16.60
CA VAL A 58 0.62 12.62 16.98
C VAL A 58 0.99 13.76 17.92
N ASP A 59 0.22 14.83 17.81
CA ASP A 59 0.22 15.92 18.76
C ASP A 59 -0.89 15.66 19.79
N THR A 60 -0.50 15.42 21.04
CA THR A 60 -1.43 15.06 22.11
C THR A 60 -1.98 16.26 22.87
N ALA A 61 -1.61 17.50 22.49
CA ALA A 61 -2.00 18.73 23.20
C ALA A 61 -1.75 18.70 24.73
N GLY A 62 -0.64 18.11 25.15
CA GLY A 62 -0.24 18.02 26.56
C GLY A 62 -0.58 16.69 27.24
N GLY A 63 -1.21 15.76 26.53
CA GLY A 63 -1.50 14.41 27.01
C GLY A 63 -2.69 14.34 27.98
N SER A 64 -3.27 13.15 28.12
CA SER A 64 -4.34 12.94 29.10
C SER A 64 -3.76 12.74 30.50
N LYS A 65 -4.46 13.27 31.52
CA LYS A 65 -4.18 12.99 32.94
C LYS A 65 -4.79 11.66 33.41
N SER A 66 -5.64 11.03 32.60
CA SER A 66 -6.30 9.76 32.93
C SER A 66 -5.68 8.58 32.19
N TYR A 67 -5.46 7.50 32.94
CA TYR A 67 -4.75 6.30 32.51
C TYR A 67 -5.49 5.44 31.47
N ARG A 68 -6.79 5.69 31.22
CA ARG A 68 -7.62 4.97 30.22
C ARG A 68 -8.12 5.87 29.10
N SER A 69 -7.46 6.98 28.85
CA SER A 69 -7.91 7.98 27.88
C SER A 69 -6.74 8.53 27.11
N PHE A 70 -7.01 9.08 25.93
CA PHE A 70 -6.02 9.82 25.17
C PHE A 70 -6.56 11.15 24.66
N THR A 71 -5.64 12.05 24.36
CA THR A 71 -5.93 13.35 23.77
C THR A 71 -5.28 13.44 22.41
N PHE A 72 -5.99 13.93 21.40
CA PHE A 72 -5.49 14.05 20.04
C PHE A 72 -5.83 15.43 19.50
N ARG A 73 -4.83 16.14 18.99
CA ARG A 73 -5.00 17.44 18.32
C ARG A 73 -4.83 17.34 16.82
N SER A 74 -3.75 16.69 16.38
CA SER A 74 -3.47 16.46 14.97
C SER A 74 -2.42 15.38 14.79
N LEU A 75 -2.26 14.89 13.56
CA LEU A 75 -1.02 14.24 13.17
C LEU A 75 0.11 15.27 13.06
N THR A 76 1.34 14.83 13.31
CA THR A 76 2.53 15.62 12.96
C THR A 76 2.90 15.39 11.49
N SER A 77 3.85 16.16 10.95
CA SER A 77 4.36 15.94 9.60
C SER A 77 4.84 14.49 9.41
N ASP A 78 5.52 13.92 10.41
CA ASP A 78 5.99 12.53 10.37
C ASP A 78 4.84 11.51 10.45
N GLY A 79 3.78 11.84 11.20
CA GLY A 79 2.56 11.05 11.26
C GLY A 79 1.86 10.98 9.90
N HIS A 80 1.73 12.10 9.19
CA HIS A 80 1.19 12.13 7.82
C HIS A 80 2.07 11.37 6.83
N ASP A 81 3.38 11.53 6.92
CA ASP A 81 4.34 10.80 6.09
C ASP A 81 4.19 9.27 6.24
N PHE A 82 3.99 8.80 7.49
CA PHE A 82 3.72 7.40 7.75
C PHE A 82 2.34 6.98 7.20
N ALA A 83 1.29 7.72 7.54
CA ALA A 83 -0.09 7.48 7.09
C ALA A 83 -0.14 7.30 5.57
N ASP A 84 0.47 8.23 4.84
CA ASP A 84 0.59 8.14 3.40
C ASP A 84 1.31 6.87 3.01
N SER A 85 2.50 6.61 3.54
CA SER A 85 3.31 5.44 3.16
C SER A 85 2.54 4.12 3.26
N VAL A 86 1.64 3.97 4.24
CA VAL A 86 0.89 2.73 4.52
C VAL A 86 -0.56 2.75 4.03
N ARG A 87 -1.02 3.83 3.38
CA ARG A 87 -2.43 3.97 2.95
C ARG A 87 -2.85 2.88 1.97
N ASP A 88 -1.99 2.59 1.00
CA ASP A 88 -2.28 1.60 -0.05
C ASP A 88 -2.11 0.17 0.49
N ASP A 89 -3.16 -0.65 0.41
CA ASP A 89 -3.17 -2.01 0.94
C ASP A 89 -2.14 -2.94 0.28
N LYS A 90 -1.87 -2.74 -1.02
CA LYS A 90 -0.86 -3.53 -1.76
C LYS A 90 0.53 -3.15 -1.28
N VAL A 91 0.81 -1.85 -1.14
CA VAL A 91 2.07 -1.34 -0.58
C VAL A 91 2.25 -1.80 0.87
N TRP A 92 1.19 -1.77 1.68
CA TRP A 92 1.23 -2.25 3.06
C TRP A 92 1.54 -3.74 3.15
N SER A 93 0.84 -4.59 2.37
CA SER A 93 1.09 -6.02 2.36
C SER A 93 2.53 -6.33 1.98
N MET A 94 3.06 -5.68 0.94
CA MET A 94 4.45 -5.82 0.52
C MET A 94 5.45 -5.35 1.59
N THR A 95 5.11 -4.28 2.31
CA THR A 95 5.93 -3.73 3.40
C THR A 95 6.02 -4.71 4.57
N ARG A 96 4.87 -5.26 5.00
CA ARG A 96 4.80 -6.27 6.06
C ARG A 96 5.57 -7.53 5.67
N ASP A 97 5.39 -8.02 4.45
CA ASP A 97 6.10 -9.21 3.96
C ASP A 97 7.61 -8.97 3.87
N GLY A 98 8.03 -7.77 3.47
CA GLY A 98 9.43 -7.36 3.45
C GLY A 98 10.06 -7.31 4.84
N ALA A 99 9.36 -6.74 5.82
CA ALA A 99 9.82 -6.68 7.21
C ALA A 99 9.91 -8.06 7.87
N LEU A 100 8.94 -8.95 7.58
CA LEU A 100 8.98 -10.35 8.05
C LEU A 100 10.21 -11.08 7.52
N LYS A 101 10.54 -10.88 6.23
CA LYS A 101 11.73 -11.47 5.61
C LYS A 101 13.04 -10.89 6.15
N ALA A 102 13.06 -9.62 6.53
CA ALA A 102 14.24 -8.94 7.07
C ALA A 102 14.51 -9.28 8.55
N GLY A 103 13.60 -9.98 9.24
CA GLY A 103 13.75 -10.31 10.67
C GLY A 103 13.72 -9.10 11.61
N ALA A 104 13.49 -7.91 11.07
CA ALA A 104 13.45 -6.65 11.80
C ALA A 104 12.08 -5.99 11.61
N PHE A 105 11.37 -5.80 12.71
CA PHE A 105 10.17 -4.99 12.76
C PHE A 105 10.54 -3.75 13.58
N SER A 106 10.78 -2.62 12.92
CA SER A 106 10.83 -1.31 13.58
C SER A 106 9.93 -0.34 12.83
N MET A 107 9.40 0.62 13.58
CA MET A 107 8.50 1.64 13.05
C MET A 107 9.18 2.43 11.92
N ASP A 108 10.45 2.79 12.13
CA ASP A 108 11.30 3.49 11.16
C ASP A 108 11.57 2.66 9.90
N LEU A 109 11.86 1.37 10.05
CA LEU A 109 12.12 0.48 8.93
C LEU A 109 10.89 0.30 8.03
N LEU A 110 9.71 0.18 8.65
CA LEU A 110 8.46 0.04 7.91
C LEU A 110 8.11 1.30 7.12
N GLY A 111 8.27 2.48 7.73
CA GLY A 111 8.11 3.76 7.02
C GLY A 111 9.07 3.89 5.84
N GLN A 112 10.33 3.49 6.01
CA GLN A 112 11.33 3.51 4.94
C GLN A 112 11.00 2.52 3.81
N LEU A 113 10.61 1.30 4.14
CA LEU A 113 10.21 0.28 3.18
C LEU A 113 8.98 0.72 2.38
N ALA A 114 7.94 1.22 3.05
CA ALA A 114 6.72 1.69 2.42
C ALA A 114 6.98 2.89 1.47
N LYS A 115 7.76 3.88 1.91
CA LYS A 115 8.21 5.00 1.06
C LYS A 115 9.01 4.51 -0.15
N GLY A 116 9.91 3.55 0.04
CA GLY A 116 10.70 2.93 -1.03
C GLY A 116 9.83 2.21 -2.06
N LEU A 117 8.84 1.45 -1.61
CA LEU A 117 7.89 0.74 -2.46
C LEU A 117 7.05 1.70 -3.29
N LYS A 118 6.50 2.77 -2.69
CA LYS A 118 5.79 3.83 -3.43
C LYS A 118 6.66 4.48 -4.53
N LYS A 119 7.93 4.76 -4.23
CA LYS A 119 8.88 5.30 -5.20
C LYS A 119 9.16 4.31 -6.34
N ASN A 120 9.20 3.02 -6.04
CA ASN A 120 9.35 1.99 -7.06
C ASN A 120 8.08 1.81 -7.89
N SER A 121 6.89 1.82 -7.29
CA SER A 121 5.61 1.79 -8.02
C SER A 121 5.50 2.97 -9.00
N SER A 122 5.90 4.18 -8.58
CA SER A 122 5.92 5.37 -9.46
C SER A 122 7.04 5.36 -10.52
N LYS A 123 8.19 4.74 -10.24
CA LYS A 123 9.22 4.49 -11.25
C LYS A 123 8.81 3.40 -12.25
N THR A 124 8.04 2.40 -11.80
CA THR A 124 7.42 1.39 -12.66
C THR A 124 6.31 2.00 -13.53
N THR A 125 5.59 3.03 -13.05
CA THR A 125 4.66 3.82 -13.90
C THR A 125 5.36 4.70 -14.95
N ARG A 126 6.68 4.91 -14.86
CA ARG A 126 7.49 5.52 -15.94
C ARG A 126 7.93 4.50 -17.01
N ALA A 127 7.55 3.23 -16.89
CA ALA A 127 7.59 2.30 -17.99
C ALA A 127 6.26 2.41 -18.76
N PHE A 128 6.35 2.95 -19.98
CA PHE A 128 5.32 2.97 -20.99
C PHE A 128 4.15 3.96 -20.78
N ARG A 129 4.27 5.11 -21.44
CA ARG A 129 3.12 5.91 -21.89
C ARG A 129 2.33 5.03 -22.87
N LEU A 130 1.42 4.19 -22.37
CA LEU A 130 0.40 3.57 -23.20
C LEU A 130 -0.27 4.70 -23.98
N ASP A 131 -0.20 4.63 -25.30
CA ASP A 131 -1.01 5.47 -26.18
C ASP A 131 -2.45 5.45 -25.63
N ARG A 132 -3.00 6.62 -25.29
CA ARG A 132 -4.34 6.76 -24.70
C ARG A 132 -5.41 6.06 -25.52
N SER A 133 -5.21 5.91 -26.84
CA SER A 133 -6.12 5.18 -27.71
C SER A 133 -6.17 3.66 -27.42
N PHE A 134 -5.11 3.09 -26.86
CA PHE A 134 -5.01 1.67 -26.51
C PHE A 134 -5.68 1.36 -25.16
N ALA A 135 -5.55 2.26 -24.18
CA ALA A 135 -6.16 2.09 -22.86
C ALA A 135 -7.70 2.21 -22.90
N MET A 136 -8.25 3.03 -23.81
CA MET A 136 -9.70 3.24 -23.94
C MET A 136 -10.46 2.09 -24.62
N SER A 137 -9.77 1.08 -25.17
CA SER A 137 -10.38 -0.06 -25.89
C SER A 137 -10.02 -1.44 -25.30
N ALA A 138 -9.37 -1.48 -24.13
CA ALA A 138 -8.95 -2.72 -23.50
C ALA A 138 -10.10 -3.33 -22.68
N ASP A 139 -10.45 -4.59 -22.97
CA ASP A 139 -11.66 -5.21 -22.41
C ASP A 139 -11.51 -5.63 -20.94
N LYS A 140 -10.31 -6.04 -20.46
CA LYS A 140 -10.01 -6.37 -19.03
C LYS A 140 -8.50 -6.32 -18.72
N PRO A 141 -8.07 -5.91 -17.51
CA PRO A 141 -6.75 -6.26 -16.99
C PRO A 141 -6.68 -7.76 -16.67
N ASP A 142 -5.64 -8.44 -17.15
CA ASP A 142 -5.29 -9.83 -16.81
C ASP A 142 -3.93 -9.83 -16.09
N SER A 143 -3.49 -10.95 -15.50
CA SER A 143 -2.18 -11.04 -14.86
C SER A 143 -1.40 -12.28 -15.32
N ALA A 144 -0.09 -12.15 -15.46
CA ALA A 144 0.81 -13.27 -15.75
C ALA A 144 1.95 -13.37 -14.73
N LYS A 145 2.39 -14.60 -14.47
CA LYS A 145 3.60 -14.86 -13.69
C LYS A 145 4.78 -15.12 -14.62
N VAL A 146 5.83 -14.32 -14.50
CA VAL A 146 7.11 -14.51 -15.21
C VAL A 146 8.23 -14.55 -14.17
N ASN A 147 8.94 -15.67 -14.06
CA ASN A 147 10.04 -15.87 -13.10
C ASN A 147 9.72 -15.45 -11.64
N GLY A 148 8.48 -15.67 -11.20
CA GLY A 148 8.00 -15.31 -9.85
C GLY A 148 7.47 -13.88 -9.71
N GLU A 149 7.61 -13.03 -10.71
CA GLU A 149 7.03 -11.68 -10.78
C GLU A 149 5.60 -11.73 -11.36
N VAL A 150 4.64 -11.05 -10.73
CA VAL A 150 3.27 -10.90 -11.24
C VAL A 150 3.17 -9.61 -12.04
N ILE A 151 2.75 -9.71 -13.29
CA ILE A 151 2.71 -8.61 -14.25
C ILE A 151 1.27 -8.42 -14.75
N ASP A 152 0.77 -7.19 -14.70
CA ASP A 152 -0.60 -6.82 -15.10
C ASP A 152 -0.68 -6.58 -16.61
N LEU A 153 -1.26 -7.54 -17.32
CA LEU A 153 -1.36 -7.55 -18.77
C LEU A 153 -2.60 -6.82 -19.29
N TRP A 154 -2.41 -6.07 -20.37
CA TRP A 154 -3.51 -5.42 -21.10
C TRP A 154 -3.83 -6.20 -22.37
N VAL A 155 -5.06 -6.70 -22.45
CA VAL A 155 -5.55 -7.48 -23.60
C VAL A 155 -6.46 -6.61 -24.47
N ARG A 156 -6.21 -6.60 -25.79
CA ARG A 156 -7.11 -5.99 -26.78
C ARG A 156 -7.54 -6.99 -27.84
N ARG A 157 -8.76 -6.81 -28.34
CA ARG A 157 -9.22 -7.45 -29.58
C ARG A 157 -8.79 -6.60 -30.78
N ALA A 158 -8.18 -7.23 -31.77
CA ALA A 158 -7.75 -6.62 -33.02
C ALA A 158 -8.31 -7.44 -34.19
N GLY A 159 -9.56 -7.12 -34.60
CA GLY A 159 -10.30 -7.87 -35.60
C GLY A 159 -10.62 -9.30 -35.15
N SER A 160 -10.12 -10.30 -35.88
CA SER A 160 -10.20 -11.73 -35.56
C SER A 160 -9.06 -12.22 -34.65
N SER A 161 -8.17 -11.32 -34.20
CA SER A 161 -7.02 -11.65 -33.36
C SER A 161 -7.07 -10.93 -32.02
N PHE A 162 -6.23 -11.36 -31.09
CA PHE A 162 -6.01 -10.74 -29.79
C PHE A 162 -4.55 -10.32 -29.66
N GLN A 163 -4.32 -9.23 -28.95
CA GLN A 163 -2.99 -8.73 -28.66
C GLN A 163 -2.87 -8.41 -27.18
N VAL A 164 -1.74 -8.81 -26.60
CA VAL A 164 -1.35 -8.48 -25.22
C VAL A 164 -0.13 -7.60 -25.28
N ARG A 165 -0.15 -6.46 -24.60
CA ARG A 165 1.00 -5.55 -24.56
C ARG A 165 1.31 -5.17 -23.12
N ASP A 166 2.58 -5.32 -22.76
CA ASP A 166 3.13 -4.83 -21.50
C ASP A 166 4.67 -4.81 -21.53
N THR A 167 5.28 -4.27 -20.47
CA THR A 167 6.73 -4.14 -20.30
C THR A 167 7.24 -5.13 -19.25
N PHE A 168 8.32 -5.83 -19.57
CA PHE A 168 9.07 -6.66 -18.63
C PHE A 168 10.54 -6.26 -18.68
N ARG A 169 11.18 -6.04 -17.52
CA ARG A 169 12.59 -5.59 -17.40
C ARG A 169 12.93 -4.38 -18.30
N ASN A 170 12.04 -3.38 -18.34
CA ASN A 170 12.21 -2.15 -19.13
C ASN A 170 12.22 -2.37 -20.67
N ARG A 171 11.74 -3.53 -21.15
CA ARG A 171 11.48 -3.83 -22.57
C ARG A 171 10.02 -4.13 -22.81
N SER A 172 9.47 -3.57 -23.88
CA SER A 172 8.07 -3.76 -24.23
C SER A 172 7.90 -4.97 -25.14
N PHE A 173 6.97 -5.85 -24.76
CA PHE A 173 6.62 -7.04 -25.51
C PHE A 173 5.19 -6.92 -26.04
N THR A 174 4.91 -7.59 -27.16
CA THR A 174 3.55 -7.67 -27.71
C THR A 174 3.28 -9.11 -28.12
N GLY A 175 2.43 -9.78 -27.35
CA GLY A 175 1.96 -11.12 -27.68
C GLY A 175 0.77 -11.07 -28.62
N LYS A 176 0.69 -11.99 -29.57
CA LYS A 176 -0.39 -12.07 -30.56
C LYS A 176 -0.96 -13.49 -30.61
N GLY A 177 -2.28 -13.61 -30.82
CA GLY A 177 -2.91 -14.92 -30.94
C GLY A 177 -4.35 -14.86 -31.45
N GLY A 178 -4.88 -16.00 -31.89
CA GLY A 178 -6.31 -16.14 -32.26
C GLY A 178 -7.27 -16.14 -31.07
N SER A 179 -6.73 -16.22 -29.84
CA SER A 179 -7.45 -16.11 -28.58
C SER A 179 -6.66 -15.26 -27.57
N THR A 180 -7.33 -14.79 -26.52
CA THR A 180 -6.68 -14.08 -25.40
C THR A 180 -5.58 -14.93 -24.75
N SER A 181 -5.85 -16.22 -24.53
CA SER A 181 -4.88 -17.18 -23.98
C SER A 181 -3.66 -17.38 -24.86
N ALA A 182 -3.84 -17.45 -26.19
CA ALA A 182 -2.73 -17.59 -27.14
C ALA A 182 -1.85 -16.33 -27.17
N ALA A 183 -2.47 -15.14 -27.20
CA ALA A 183 -1.75 -13.88 -27.15
C ALA A 183 -0.99 -13.69 -25.83
N LYS A 184 -1.56 -14.15 -24.71
CA LYS A 184 -0.89 -14.17 -23.40
C LYS A 184 0.30 -15.12 -23.38
N ALA A 185 0.14 -16.34 -23.89
CA ALA A 185 1.22 -17.32 -23.96
C ALA A 185 2.40 -16.82 -24.82
N ASP A 186 2.12 -16.21 -25.97
CA ASP A 186 3.14 -15.58 -26.82
C ASP A 186 3.90 -14.47 -26.08
N TRP A 187 3.18 -13.59 -25.36
CA TRP A 187 3.82 -12.55 -24.55
C TRP A 187 4.72 -13.14 -23.45
N ILE A 188 4.24 -14.15 -22.72
CA ILE A 188 5.00 -14.82 -21.64
C ILE A 188 6.27 -15.47 -22.21
N ASN A 189 6.18 -16.16 -23.35
CA ASN A 189 7.34 -16.79 -23.99
C ASN A 189 8.42 -15.76 -24.36
N GLN A 190 8.02 -14.61 -24.90
CA GLN A 190 8.96 -13.52 -25.21
C GLN A 190 9.61 -12.96 -23.94
N ALA A 191 8.84 -12.78 -22.87
CA ALA A 191 9.35 -12.28 -21.59
C ALA A 191 10.30 -13.28 -20.90
N VAL A 192 9.97 -14.57 -20.90
CA VAL A 192 10.82 -15.65 -20.34
C VAL A 192 12.11 -15.79 -21.15
N TYR A 193 12.03 -15.71 -22.48
CA TYR A 193 13.22 -15.71 -23.33
C TYR A 193 14.17 -14.55 -23.00
N GLU A 194 13.65 -13.34 -22.82
CA GLU A 194 14.46 -12.20 -22.38
C GLU A 194 14.99 -12.38 -20.95
N ALA A 195 14.22 -13.03 -20.07
CA ALA A 195 14.64 -13.23 -18.69
C ALA A 195 15.86 -14.16 -18.56
N ASN A 196 16.01 -15.09 -19.50
CA ASN A 196 17.05 -16.12 -19.57
C ASN A 196 18.22 -15.75 -20.48
N ARG A 197 18.20 -14.55 -21.08
CA ARG A 197 19.30 -13.99 -21.86
C ARG A 197 20.30 -13.26 -20.96
#